data_AF-A0A346NUX5-F1
#
_entry.id   AF-A0A346NUX5-F1
#
_cell.length_a   1.000
_cell.length_b   1.000
_cell.length_c   1.000
_cell.angle_alpha   90.00
_cell.angle_beta   90.00
_cell.angle_gamma   90.00
#
_symmetry.space_group_name_H-M   'P 1'
#
loop_
_entity.id
_entity.type
_entity.pdbx_description
1 polymer ?
#
loop_
_entity_poly.entity_id
_entity_poly.type
_entity_poly.pdbx_seq_one_letter_code
_entity_poly.pdbx_strand_id
1 'polypeptide(L)'
;ARGHRVMTVSPRYDQYRDGWDTSVTVEFQVGDRTETVRYFHTYKRGVDRIFVDHPLFLARVWGITGSKLYGPKAGADYEDNQLRFSLLCQAALEAPRVLNLNNNPNFSGSYGENVIFIANDWHTALLPAYLKAIYQPRGIYNNAK
;
A
#
# COMPACT_ATOMS: atom_id res chain seq x y z
N ALA A 1 -16.38 17.18 2.67
CA ALA A 1 -15.98 15.87 3.23
C ALA A 1 -17.20 15.21 3.88
N ARG A 2 -17.35 13.88 3.87
CA ARG A 2 -18.57 13.16 4.34
C ARG A 2 -18.42 12.45 5.70
N GLY A 3 -17.35 12.70 6.45
CA GLY A 3 -17.13 12.15 7.79
C GLY A 3 -16.57 10.71 7.85
N HIS A 4 -16.20 10.11 6.72
CA HIS A 4 -15.56 8.80 6.69
C HIS A 4 -14.08 8.87 7.10
N ARG A 5 -13.59 7.82 7.76
CA ARG A 5 -12.15 7.57 7.93
C ARG A 5 -11.62 6.98 6.62
N VAL A 6 -10.63 7.63 6.00
CA VAL A 6 -10.17 7.29 4.65
C VAL A 6 -8.65 7.15 4.61
N MET A 7 -8.21 5.99 4.09
CA MET A 7 -6.81 5.70 3.80
C MET A 7 -6.60 5.58 2.29
N THR A 8 -5.46 6.05 1.80
CA THR A 8 -4.93 5.68 0.47
C THR A 8 -3.63 4.92 0.65
N VAL A 9 -3.44 3.83 -0.09
CA VAL A 9 -2.16 3.09 -0.11
C VAL A 9 -1.61 3.11 -1.53
N SER A 10 -0.35 3.52 -1.68
CA SER A 10 0.35 3.50 -2.97
C SER A 10 1.83 3.15 -2.78
N PRO A 11 2.56 2.77 -3.84
CA PRO A 11 4.00 2.61 -3.74
C PRO A 11 4.72 3.92 -3.40
N ARG A 12 5.85 3.82 -2.70
CA ARG A 12 6.78 4.93 -2.50
C ARG A 12 7.81 4.94 -3.63
N TYR A 13 7.53 5.73 -4.66
CA TYR A 13 8.39 5.83 -5.84
C TYR A 13 9.57 6.78 -5.66
N ASP A 14 9.47 7.69 -4.69
CA ASP A 14 10.49 8.69 -4.41
C ASP A 14 10.46 9.09 -2.93
N GLN A 15 11.47 9.83 -2.49
CA GLN A 15 11.59 10.31 -1.12
C GLN A 15 10.71 11.54 -0.89
N TYR A 16 9.41 11.32 -0.70
CA TYR A 16 8.44 12.39 -0.46
C TYR A 16 8.75 13.16 0.83
N ARG A 17 8.90 14.48 0.71
CA ARG A 17 9.27 15.38 1.82
C ARG A 17 8.27 15.36 2.98
N ASP A 18 6.98 15.19 2.70
CA ASP A 18 5.91 15.21 3.70
C ASP A 18 5.53 13.82 4.25
N GLY A 19 6.21 12.75 3.81
CA GLY A 19 6.02 11.40 4.33
C GLY A 19 7.06 11.05 5.40
N TRP A 20 6.61 10.62 6.57
CA TRP A 20 7.47 10.11 7.65
C TRP A 20 7.41 8.58 7.74
N ASP A 21 8.50 7.96 8.17
CA ASP A 21 8.57 6.52 8.42
C ASP A 21 7.72 6.17 9.65
N THR A 22 6.82 5.18 9.53
CA THR A 22 6.02 4.72 10.68
C THR A 22 6.78 3.77 11.59
N SER A 23 8.01 3.37 11.21
CA SER A 23 8.83 2.33 11.83
C SER A 23 8.20 0.92 11.79
N VAL A 24 7.08 0.76 11.08
CA VAL A 24 6.41 -0.54 10.92
C VAL A 24 6.98 -1.25 9.70
N THR A 25 7.43 -2.48 9.90
CA THR A 25 7.89 -3.40 8.86
C THR A 25 6.99 -4.62 8.80
N VAL A 26 6.77 -5.15 7.61
CA VAL A 26 6.04 -6.40 7.39
C VAL A 26 6.71 -7.20 6.27
N GLU A 27 6.76 -8.51 6.44
CA GLU A 27 7.33 -9.44 5.46
C GLU A 27 6.22 -10.11 4.63
N PHE A 28 6.45 -10.23 3.33
CA PHE A 28 5.54 -10.87 2.39
C PHE A 28 6.26 -11.88 1.52
N GLN A 29 5.58 -12.98 1.20
CA GLN A 29 6.04 -13.89 0.16
C GLN A 29 5.60 -13.35 -1.20
N VAL A 30 6.56 -13.02 -2.07
CA VAL A 30 6.32 -12.49 -3.41
C VAL A 30 7.13 -13.31 -4.42
N GLY A 31 6.43 -14.12 -5.20
CA GLY A 31 7.08 -15.17 -5.99
C GLY A 31 7.85 -16.13 -5.07
N ASP A 32 9.12 -16.36 -5.40
CA ASP A 32 9.98 -17.29 -4.66
C ASP A 32 10.78 -16.63 -3.53
N ARG A 33 10.51 -15.34 -3.23
CA ARG A 33 11.27 -14.57 -2.24
C ARG A 33 10.38 -14.02 -1.13
N THR A 34 10.99 -13.86 0.03
CA THR A 34 10.43 -13.07 1.13
C THR A 34 10.95 -11.64 1.01
N GLU A 35 10.04 -10.69 0.91
CA GLU A 35 10.34 -9.26 0.72
C GLU A 35 9.82 -8.49 1.94
N THR A 36 10.67 -7.64 2.55
CA THR A 36 10.31 -6.82 3.71
C THR A 36 9.96 -5.41 3.25
N VAL A 37 8.74 -4.96 3.54
CA VAL A 37 8.31 -3.57 3.26
C VAL A 37 8.32 -2.72 4.51
N ARG A 38 8.47 -1.41 4.30
CA ARG A 38 8.20 -0.38 5.32
C ARG A 38 7.01 0.47 4.90
N TYR A 39 6.34 1.07 5.88
CA TYR A 39 5.27 2.02 5.62
C TYR A 39 5.71 3.43 5.96
N PHE A 40 5.47 4.34 5.03
CA PHE A 40 5.54 5.77 5.26
C PHE A 40 4.14 6.34 5.32
N HIS A 41 3.94 7.39 6.09
CA HIS A 41 2.64 8.02 6.29
C HIS A 41 2.73 9.52 6.12
N THR A 42 1.66 10.10 5.56
CA THR A 42 1.36 11.51 5.71
C THR A 42 -0.14 11.71 5.94
N TYR A 43 -0.51 12.66 6.79
CA TYR A 43 -1.90 13.01 7.03
C TYR A 43 -2.22 14.36 6.41
N LYS A 44 -3.11 14.38 5.42
CA LYS A 44 -3.38 15.59 4.62
C LYS A 44 -4.83 15.67 4.22
N ARG A 45 -5.47 16.81 4.51
CA ARG A 45 -6.87 17.10 4.17
C ARG A 45 -7.86 16.01 4.64
N GLY A 46 -7.63 15.47 5.84
CA GLY A 46 -8.52 14.46 6.44
C GLY A 46 -8.29 13.02 5.96
N VAL A 47 -7.22 12.76 5.22
CA VAL A 47 -6.90 11.45 4.63
C VAL A 47 -5.54 10.96 5.11
N ASP A 48 -5.49 9.72 5.57
CA ASP A 48 -4.26 9.00 5.85
C ASP A 48 -3.67 8.48 4.53
N ARG A 49 -2.51 8.99 4.14
CA ARG A 49 -1.84 8.58 2.90
C ARG A 49 -0.63 7.73 3.26
N ILE A 50 -0.72 6.46 2.91
CA ILE A 50 0.28 5.45 3.20
C ILE A 50 1.08 5.16 1.93
N PHE A 51 2.40 5.15 2.06
CA PHE A 51 3.32 4.79 0.99
C PHE A 51 4.07 3.51 1.36
N VAL A 52 4.01 2.51 0.50
CA VAL A 52 4.74 1.24 0.65
C VAL A 52 6.17 1.44 0.15
N ASP A 53 7.12 1.46 1.06
CA ASP A 53 8.55 1.62 0.79
C ASP A 53 9.20 0.26 0.54
N HIS A 54 9.80 0.12 -0.65
CA HIS A 54 10.51 -1.08 -1.07
C HIS A 54 11.49 -0.73 -2.22
N PRO A 55 12.66 -1.40 -2.32
CA PRO A 55 13.60 -1.20 -3.43
C PRO A 55 13.01 -1.45 -4.84
N LEU A 56 11.95 -2.25 -4.94
CA LEU A 56 11.24 -2.47 -6.22
C LEU A 56 10.44 -1.24 -6.69
N PHE A 57 10.19 -0.27 -5.82
CA PHE A 57 9.47 0.95 -6.16
C PHE A 57 10.37 2.19 -6.14
N LEU A 58 11.22 2.28 -5.13
CA LEU A 58 12.00 3.48 -4.86
C LEU A 58 13.06 3.68 -5.94
N ALA A 59 13.01 4.80 -6.66
CA ALA A 59 14.11 5.15 -7.54
C ALA A 59 15.40 5.33 -6.73
N ARG A 60 16.48 4.75 -7.24
CA ARG A 60 17.82 4.88 -6.63
C ARG A 60 18.34 6.31 -6.62
N VAL A 61 17.75 7.20 -7.42
CA VAL A 61 18.12 8.60 -7.55
C VAL A 61 16.85 9.46 -7.55
N TRP A 62 16.84 10.48 -6.70
CA TRP A 62 15.73 11.42 -6.54
C TRP A 62 15.38 12.12 -7.86
N GLY A 63 14.10 12.19 -8.22
CA GLY A 63 13.62 12.94 -9.37
C GLY A 63 13.72 12.22 -10.71
N ILE A 64 14.24 10.99 -10.74
CA ILE A 64 14.36 10.21 -11.99
C ILE A 64 13.05 9.47 -12.31
N THR A 65 12.27 9.07 -11.30
CA THR A 65 11.05 8.27 -11.54
C THR A 65 10.08 8.99 -12.47
N GLY A 66 9.84 10.30 -12.27
CA GLY A 66 9.02 11.13 -13.15
C GLY A 66 7.77 10.41 -13.65
N SER A 67 7.63 10.31 -14.98
CA SER A 67 6.54 9.59 -15.66
C SER A 67 6.81 8.09 -15.92
N LYS A 68 7.95 7.56 -15.47
CA LYS A 68 8.45 6.19 -15.75
C LYS A 68 8.07 5.19 -14.65
N LEU A 69 6.83 5.26 -14.17
CA LEU A 69 6.34 4.42 -13.08
C LEU A 69 6.21 2.95 -13.48
N TYR A 70 5.67 2.71 -14.67
CA TYR A 70 5.31 1.37 -15.15
C TYR A 70 6.34 0.80 -16.11
N GLY A 71 7.25 1.63 -16.60
CA GLY A 71 8.28 1.20 -17.52
C GLY A 71 9.24 2.31 -17.90
N PRO A 72 10.34 1.98 -18.60
CA PRO A 72 11.39 2.94 -18.93
C PRO A 72 10.95 3.99 -19.96
N LYS A 73 9.91 3.69 -20.75
CA LYS A 73 9.33 4.56 -21.78
C LYS A 73 7.87 4.17 -22.04
N ALA A 74 7.11 5.05 -22.69
CA ALA A 74 5.74 4.74 -23.09
C ALA A 74 5.69 3.50 -24.01
N GLY A 75 4.75 2.59 -23.73
CA GLY A 75 4.56 1.35 -24.50
C GLY A 75 5.56 0.23 -24.19
N ALA A 76 6.42 0.39 -23.18
CA ALA A 76 7.30 -0.67 -22.71
C ALA A 76 7.24 -0.73 -21.18
N ASP A 77 6.90 -1.89 -20.64
CA ASP A 77 6.74 -2.13 -19.21
C ASP A 77 8.03 -2.66 -18.56
N TYR A 78 8.18 -2.50 -17.24
CA TYR A 78 9.20 -3.23 -16.49
C TYR A 78 8.80 -4.70 -16.35
N GLU A 79 9.77 -5.61 -16.50
CA GLU A 79 9.56 -7.06 -16.36
C GLU A 79 9.09 -7.46 -14.95
N ASP A 80 9.45 -6.67 -13.94
CA ASP A 80 9.13 -6.94 -12.54
C ASP A 80 7.78 -6.35 -12.08
N ASN A 81 7.00 -5.74 -12.99
CA ASN A 81 5.71 -5.13 -12.66
C ASN A 81 4.75 -6.10 -11.97
N GLN A 82 4.72 -7.37 -12.38
CA GLN A 82 3.86 -8.38 -11.75
C GLN A 82 4.20 -8.55 -10.26
N LEU A 83 5.49 -8.68 -9.92
CA LEU A 83 5.95 -8.84 -8.54
C LEU A 83 5.71 -7.55 -7.73
N ARG A 84 5.99 -6.40 -8.34
CA ARG A 84 5.72 -5.08 -7.76
C ARG A 84 4.28 -4.90 -7.34
N PHE A 85 3.34 -5.20 -8.23
CA PHE A 85 1.92 -4.99 -7.96
C PHE A 85 1.30 -6.10 -7.10
N SER A 86 1.85 -7.32 -7.15
CA SER A 86 1.58 -8.36 -6.15
C SER A 86 1.97 -7.88 -4.74
N LEU A 87 3.19 -7.38 -4.56
CA LEU A 87 3.68 -6.84 -3.29
C LEU A 87 2.80 -5.69 -2.79
N LEU A 88 2.44 -4.75 -3.68
CA LEU A 88 1.54 -3.64 -3.33
C LEU A 88 0.19 -4.13 -2.81
N CYS A 89 -0.42 -5.11 -3.47
CA CYS A 89 -1.72 -5.65 -3.06
C CYS A 89 -1.66 -6.30 -1.67
N GLN A 90 -0.62 -7.10 -1.40
CA GLN A 90 -0.43 -7.73 -0.09
C GLN A 90 -0.15 -6.69 0.99
N ALA A 91 0.75 -5.74 0.74
CA ALA A 91 1.06 -4.65 1.66
C ALA A 91 -0.14 -3.75 1.96
N ALA A 92 -1.02 -3.52 0.98
CA ALA A 92 -2.24 -2.75 1.16
C ALA A 92 -3.28 -3.46 2.03
N LEU A 93 -3.29 -4.80 2.04
CA LEU A 93 -4.15 -5.59 2.92
C LEU A 93 -3.66 -5.58 4.37
N GLU A 94 -2.35 -5.44 4.65
CA GLU A 94 -1.88 -5.36 6.03
C GLU A 94 -1.99 -3.95 6.64
N ALA A 95 -1.86 -2.90 5.83
CA ALA A 95 -1.81 -1.53 6.31
C ALA A 95 -2.96 -1.15 7.28
N PRO A 96 -4.24 -1.54 7.06
CA PRO A 96 -5.32 -1.21 7.98
C PRO A 96 -5.21 -1.87 9.37
N ARG A 97 -4.51 -3.01 9.45
CA ARG A 97 -4.34 -3.80 10.68
C ARG A 97 -3.11 -3.38 11.47
N VAL A 98 -1.98 -3.19 10.80
CA VAL A 98 -0.68 -3.01 11.46
C VAL A 98 -0.37 -1.55 11.81
N LEU A 99 -0.98 -0.59 11.14
CA LEU A 99 -0.69 0.83 11.36
C LEU A 99 -1.61 1.44 12.42
N ASN A 100 -1.01 1.97 13.49
CA ASN A 100 -1.71 2.73 14.52
C ASN A 100 -1.64 4.23 14.19
N LEU A 101 -2.76 4.82 13.75
CA LEU A 101 -2.82 6.17 13.19
C LEU A 101 -3.72 7.08 14.03
N ASN A 102 -3.16 8.17 14.56
CA ASN A 102 -3.81 9.04 15.55
C ASN A 102 -3.91 10.52 15.12
N ASN A 103 -3.70 10.81 13.85
CA ASN A 103 -3.72 12.18 13.33
C ASN A 103 -5.14 12.74 13.09
N ASN A 104 -6.16 11.89 13.04
CA ASN A 104 -7.53 12.29 12.82
C ASN A 104 -8.21 12.66 14.17
N PRO A 105 -8.91 13.80 14.27
CA PRO A 105 -9.55 14.22 15.53
C PRO A 105 -10.70 13.29 15.98
N ASN A 106 -11.32 12.57 15.05
CA ASN A 106 -12.49 11.73 15.32
C ASN A 106 -12.15 10.24 15.36
N PHE A 107 -10.95 9.84 14.93
CA PHE A 107 -10.56 8.44 14.80
C PHE A 107 -9.11 8.24 15.25
N SER A 108 -8.87 7.19 16.01
CA SER A 108 -7.56 6.79 16.52
C SER A 108 -7.35 5.29 16.35
N GLY A 109 -6.12 4.81 16.60
CA GLY A 109 -5.82 3.38 16.50
C GLY A 109 -5.64 2.88 15.07
N SER A 110 -5.73 1.56 14.92
CA SER A 110 -5.77 0.91 13.61
C SER A 110 -7.09 1.14 12.88
N TYR A 111 -7.11 0.94 11.57
CA TYR A 111 -8.35 0.94 10.79
C TYR A 111 -9.18 -0.32 11.06
N GLY A 112 -8.51 -1.40 11.46
CA GLY A 112 -9.14 -2.67 11.79
C GLY A 112 -9.59 -3.44 10.55
N GLU A 113 -10.62 -4.27 10.73
CA GLU A 113 -11.03 -5.27 9.74
C GLU A 113 -12.39 -4.99 9.08
N ASN A 114 -13.16 -4.05 9.61
CA ASN A 114 -14.44 -3.67 9.01
C ASN A 114 -14.22 -2.49 8.04
N VAL A 115 -13.61 -2.80 6.91
CA VAL A 115 -13.17 -1.83 5.90
C VAL A 115 -13.75 -2.13 4.52
N ILE A 116 -13.80 -1.12 3.66
CA ILE A 116 -14.14 -1.28 2.24
C ILE A 116 -12.90 -0.95 1.42
N PHE A 117 -12.42 -1.91 0.63
CA PHE A 117 -11.30 -1.74 -0.27
C PHE A 117 -11.79 -1.22 -1.62
N ILE A 118 -11.21 -0.10 -2.07
CA ILE A 118 -11.42 0.44 -3.41
C ILE A 118 -10.13 0.20 -4.19
N ALA A 119 -10.10 -0.90 -4.94
CA ALA A 119 -9.00 -1.23 -5.84
C ALA A 119 -9.14 -0.43 -7.15
N ASN A 120 -8.09 0.30 -7.53
CA ASN A 120 -8.08 1.15 -8.72
C ASN A 120 -7.18 0.53 -9.79
N ASP A 121 -7.79 0.20 -10.92
CA ASP A 121 -7.12 -0.32 -12.12
C ASP A 121 -6.39 -1.66 -11.91
N TRP A 122 -5.78 -2.19 -12.97
CA TRP A 122 -5.16 -3.52 -12.99
C TRP A 122 -4.03 -3.70 -11.96
N HIS A 123 -3.32 -2.62 -11.61
CA HIS A 123 -2.24 -2.61 -10.61
C HIS A 123 -2.68 -3.12 -9.23
N THR A 124 -3.99 -3.04 -8.92
CA THR A 124 -4.54 -3.50 -7.64
C THR A 124 -5.59 -4.61 -7.79
N ALA A 125 -5.72 -5.17 -9.01
CA ALA A 125 -6.73 -6.17 -9.32
C ALA A 125 -6.55 -7.52 -8.57
N LEU A 126 -5.35 -7.80 -8.04
CA LEU A 126 -5.10 -8.99 -7.23
C LEU A 126 -5.54 -8.85 -5.77
N LEU A 127 -5.82 -7.64 -5.29
CA LEU A 127 -6.21 -7.40 -3.89
C LEU A 127 -7.43 -8.23 -3.46
N PRO A 128 -8.55 -8.29 -4.22
CA PRO A 128 -9.68 -9.12 -3.86
C PRO A 128 -9.36 -10.62 -3.83
N ALA A 129 -8.44 -11.09 -4.68
CA ALA A 129 -8.01 -12.48 -4.70
C ALA A 129 -7.22 -12.83 -3.44
N TYR A 130 -6.23 -12.00 -3.07
CA TYR A 130 -5.48 -12.18 -1.82
C TYR A 130 -6.37 -12.10 -0.59
N LEU A 131 -7.29 -11.14 -0.55
CA LEU A 131 -8.28 -10.99 0.52
C LEU A 131 -9.06 -12.29 0.75
N LYS A 132 -9.63 -12.86 -0.31
CA LYS A 132 -10.47 -14.07 -0.22
C LYS A 132 -9.67 -15.35 -0.03
N ALA A 133 -8.46 -15.44 -0.58
CA ALA A 133 -7.68 -16.68 -0.56
C ALA A 133 -6.81 -16.80 0.70
N ILE A 134 -6.33 -15.69 1.25
CA ILE A 134 -5.36 -15.70 2.36
C ILE A 134 -5.99 -15.23 3.68
N TYR A 135 -6.76 -14.14 3.66
CA TYR A 135 -7.23 -13.48 4.88
C TYR A 135 -8.54 -14.05 5.41
N GLN A 136 -9.57 -14.12 4.55
CA GLN A 136 -10.89 -14.58 4.96
C GLN A 136 -10.91 -16.03 5.50
N PRO A 137 -10.15 -17.00 4.95
CA PRO A 137 -10.09 -18.35 5.52
C PRO A 137 -9.47 -18.39 6.92
N ARG A 138 -8.71 -17.37 7.31
CA ARG A 138 -8.12 -17.21 8.64
C ARG A 138 -9.03 -16.42 9.60
N GLY A 139 -10.25 -16.11 9.17
CA GLY A 139 -11.20 -15.32 9.95
C GLY A 139 -10.88 -13.82 9.98
N ILE A 140 -9.97 -13.34 9.12
CA ILE A 140 -9.57 -11.94 9.02
C ILE A 140 -10.38 -11.27 7.91
N TYR A 141 -10.82 -10.03 8.11
CA TYR A 141 -11.58 -9.27 7.10
C TYR A 141 -12.91 -9.93 6.68
N ASN A 142 -13.56 -10.67 7.59
CA ASN A 142 -14.81 -11.39 7.30
C ASN A 142 -15.93 -10.48 6.77
N ASN A 143 -15.96 -9.22 7.23
CA ASN A 143 -16.97 -8.23 6.85
C ASN A 143 -16.44 -7.21 5.83
N ALA A 144 -15.18 -7.34 5.39
CA ALA A 144 -14.61 -6.39 4.44
C ALA A 144 -15.23 -6.57 3.06
N LYS A 145 -15.34 -5.46 2.33
CA LYS A 145 -15.93 -5.42 0.98
C LYS A 145 -14.94 -4.91 -0.05
#